data_AF-A0A956HT33-F1
#
_entry.id   AF-A0A956HT33-F1
#
_cell.length_a   1.000
_cell.length_b   1.000
_cell.length_c   1.000
_cell.angle_alpha   90.00
_cell.angle_beta   90.00
_cell.angle_gamma   90.00
#
_symmetry.space_group_name_H-M   'P 1'
#
loop_
_entity.id
_entity.type
_entity.pdbx_description
1 polymer ?
#
loop_
_entity_poly.entity_id
_entity_poly.type
_entity_poly.pdbx_seq_one_letter_code
_entity_poly.pdbx_strand_id
1 'polypeptide(L)'
;MGIFSLPSLDPRRSRWTRRGFMLTGAAVGAGTLIHNPFERLALADGVNGPRRFLSLFFNGAWDVLLGPDSRDPGQTYDTIQMGTDLLAAPYKDPIPVPISGTEVLWGAAMSELVRHADVLTLFRGVNMNTVAHPTGRAYVNTFIPPAGVVPKGDSLGTRFATADSYADLIMPNFVIGMPTFNATMSPELTGVAVDKALEVQDLVKQLGPGGQAQTEELLRAAQDAVHGCVSEHYDGEVPEQVLGISRARMR
;
A
#
# COMPACT_ATOMS: atom_id res chain seq x y z
N MET A 1 43.28 -30.23 28.39
CA MET A 1 42.28 -29.64 29.31
C MET A 1 41.23 -28.96 28.44
N GLY A 2 40.01 -29.43 28.23
CA GLY A 2 39.35 -30.70 28.52
C GLY A 2 38.26 -30.89 27.46
N ILE A 3 38.19 -32.10 26.88
CA ILE A 3 37.19 -32.55 25.91
C ILE A 3 36.02 -33.10 26.71
N PHE A 4 34.81 -32.59 26.52
CA PHE A 4 33.60 -33.15 27.15
C PHE A 4 32.82 -34.00 26.15
N SER A 5 32.67 -35.27 26.53
CA SER A 5 31.92 -36.33 25.86
C SER A 5 30.43 -36.19 26.13
N LEU A 6 29.59 -36.44 25.12
CA LEU A 6 28.13 -36.53 25.27
C LEU A 6 27.77 -37.87 25.97
N PRO A 7 26.82 -37.88 26.92
CA PRO A 7 26.37 -39.11 27.56
C PRO A 7 25.47 -39.93 26.61
N SER A 8 25.66 -41.25 26.64
CA SER A 8 24.87 -42.22 25.89
C SER A 8 23.44 -42.32 26.44
N LEU A 9 22.45 -42.35 25.55
CA LEU A 9 21.04 -42.53 25.89
C LEU A 9 20.73 -44.03 26.06
N ASP A 10 20.37 -44.44 27.28
CA ASP A 10 19.80 -45.76 27.57
C ASP A 10 18.32 -45.80 27.13
N PRO A 11 17.91 -46.70 26.21
CA PRO A 11 16.57 -46.72 25.64
C PRO A 11 15.48 -47.35 26.52
N ARG A 12 15.73 -47.59 27.82
CA ARG A 12 14.74 -48.29 28.67
C ARG A 12 14.44 -47.59 30.00
N ARG A 13 13.62 -46.52 29.95
CA ARG A 13 12.50 -46.23 30.87
C ARG A 13 12.02 -44.78 30.71
N SER A 14 10.87 -44.60 30.07
CA SER A 14 10.16 -43.32 30.02
C SER A 14 8.66 -43.57 30.13
N ARG A 15 8.14 -43.59 31.36
CA ARG A 15 6.69 -43.61 31.64
C ARG A 15 6.23 -42.18 31.85
N TRP A 16 5.88 -41.49 30.76
CA TRP A 16 5.21 -40.18 30.84
C TRP A 16 3.75 -40.39 31.26
N THR A 17 3.40 -39.92 32.45
CA THR A 17 2.01 -39.91 32.90
C THR A 17 1.32 -38.64 32.41
N ARG A 18 0.04 -38.77 32.03
CA ARG A 18 -0.79 -37.69 31.45
C ARG A 18 -0.87 -36.41 32.30
N ARG A 19 -0.59 -36.50 33.61
CA ARG A 19 -0.50 -35.34 34.52
C ARG A 19 0.79 -34.53 34.38
N GLY A 20 1.90 -35.16 33.97
CA GLY A 20 3.15 -34.44 33.69
C GLY A 20 3.01 -33.52 32.46
N PHE A 21 2.32 -34.00 31.42
CA PHE A 21 2.12 -33.23 30.18
C PHE A 21 1.27 -31.96 30.38
N MET A 22 0.24 -32.01 31.24
CA MET A 22 -0.59 -30.82 31.53
C MET A 22 0.11 -29.80 32.43
N LEU A 23 0.96 -30.23 33.36
CA LEU A 23 1.72 -29.32 34.22
C LEU A 23 2.88 -28.64 33.48
N THR A 24 3.52 -29.33 32.54
CA THR A 24 4.52 -28.68 31.66
C THR A 24 3.85 -27.81 30.59
N GLY A 25 2.64 -28.15 30.13
CA GLY A 25 1.85 -27.31 29.22
C GLY A 25 1.32 -26.01 29.86
N ALA A 26 0.96 -26.03 31.14
CA ALA A 26 0.47 -24.84 31.85
C ALA A 26 1.59 -23.85 32.23
N ALA A 27 2.80 -24.34 32.52
CA ALA A 27 3.94 -23.48 32.84
C ALA A 27 4.58 -22.82 31.60
N VAL A 28 4.42 -23.41 30.42
CA VAL A 28 4.81 -22.78 29.12
C VAL A 28 3.68 -21.88 28.57
N GLY A 29 2.44 -22.11 29.00
CA GLY A 29 1.24 -21.38 28.53
C GLY A 29 0.95 -20.03 29.18
N ALA A 30 1.66 -19.65 30.26
CA ALA A 30 1.43 -18.37 30.94
C ALA A 30 2.44 -17.26 30.61
N GLY A 31 3.53 -17.58 29.88
CA GLY A 31 4.61 -16.62 29.55
C GLY A 31 4.75 -16.28 28.07
N THR A 32 3.92 -16.85 27.19
CA THR A 32 4.01 -16.64 25.74
C THR A 32 2.71 -16.10 25.12
N LEU A 33 1.82 -15.55 25.96
CA LEU A 33 0.65 -14.83 25.46
C LEU A 33 1.11 -13.59 24.68
N ILE A 34 1.04 -13.75 23.36
CA ILE A 34 0.87 -12.72 22.34
C ILE A 34 2.11 -11.83 22.14
N HIS A 35 3.17 -12.43 21.58
CA HIS A 35 4.02 -11.68 20.65
C HIS A 35 3.70 -12.16 19.26
N ASN A 36 2.71 -11.52 18.64
CA ASN A 36 2.51 -11.62 17.21
C ASN A 36 3.78 -11.06 16.55
N PRO A 37 4.57 -11.84 15.79
CA PRO A 37 5.83 -11.33 15.19
C PRO A 37 5.60 -10.20 14.17
N PHE A 38 4.34 -9.83 13.91
CA PHE A 38 3.93 -8.71 13.07
C PHE A 38 3.60 -7.41 13.83
N GLU A 39 3.66 -7.39 15.17
CA GLU A 39 3.36 -6.19 15.98
C GLU A 39 4.57 -5.30 16.29
N ARG A 40 5.79 -5.79 16.09
CA ARG A 40 6.92 -4.86 15.94
C ARG A 40 6.86 -4.29 14.53
N LEU A 41 5.93 -3.35 14.33
CA LEU A 41 6.15 -2.26 13.39
C LEU A 41 7.51 -1.69 13.75
N ALA A 42 8.53 -2.02 12.95
CA ALA A 42 9.79 -1.31 12.98
C ALA A 42 9.45 0.10 12.52
N LEU A 43 9.07 0.95 13.47
CA LEU A 43 8.86 2.36 13.23
C LEU A 43 10.22 2.89 12.77
N ALA A 44 10.23 3.50 11.58
CA ALA A 44 11.39 4.21 11.10
C ALA A 44 11.83 5.25 12.14
N ASP A 45 13.10 5.62 12.10
CA ASP A 45 13.70 6.60 13.00
C ASP A 45 12.81 7.85 13.14
N GLY A 46 12.76 8.41 14.36
CA GLY A 46 11.78 9.41 14.79
C GLY A 46 11.50 10.44 13.70
N VAL A 47 10.27 10.46 13.21
CA VAL A 47 9.90 11.30 12.08
C VAL A 47 9.88 12.76 12.52
N ASN A 48 10.79 13.58 12.00
CA ASN A 48 10.75 15.03 12.19
C ASN A 48 9.56 15.63 11.39
N GLY A 49 8.44 15.86 12.06
CA GLY A 49 7.26 16.58 11.55
C GLY A 49 6.08 15.70 11.11
N PRO A 50 4.88 16.30 10.93
CA PRO A 50 3.68 15.56 10.53
C PRO A 50 3.85 15.02 9.11
N ARG A 51 3.85 13.69 8.94
CA ARG A 51 3.90 13.05 7.62
C ARG A 51 2.56 12.40 7.30
N ARG A 52 2.13 12.55 6.05
CA ARG A 52 0.94 11.88 5.50
C ARG A 52 1.38 10.72 4.64
N PHE A 53 0.73 9.58 4.80
CA PHE A 53 0.91 8.42 3.94
C PHE A 53 -0.18 8.41 2.87
N LEU A 54 0.23 8.29 1.60
CA LEU A 54 -0.67 8.13 0.47
C LEU A 54 -0.36 6.81 -0.23
N SER A 55 -1.34 5.92 -0.31
CA SER A 55 -1.27 4.70 -1.10
C SER A 55 -2.13 4.85 -2.35
N LEU A 56 -1.51 4.67 -3.52
CA LEU A 56 -2.19 4.71 -4.81
C LEU A 56 -2.23 3.32 -5.39
N PHE A 57 -3.44 2.85 -5.73
CA PHE A 57 -3.66 1.59 -6.42
C PHE A 57 -4.12 1.88 -7.85
N PHE A 58 -3.35 1.42 -8.82
CA PHE A 58 -3.69 1.56 -10.23
C PHE A 58 -4.21 0.22 -10.78
N ASN A 59 -5.52 0.13 -11.00
CA ASN A 59 -6.13 -1.09 -11.53
C ASN A 59 -5.73 -1.29 -13.00
N GLY A 60 -4.98 -2.35 -13.28
CA GLY A 60 -4.61 -2.75 -14.65
C GLY A 60 -3.67 -1.78 -15.38
N ALA A 61 -3.09 -0.78 -14.70
CA ALA A 61 -2.37 0.31 -15.36
C ALA A 61 -0.85 0.12 -15.45
N TRP A 62 -0.33 -1.06 -15.16
CA TRP A 62 1.11 -1.33 -15.23
C TRP A 62 1.42 -2.08 -16.51
N ASP A 63 1.68 -1.28 -17.54
CA ASP A 63 2.24 -1.74 -18.80
C ASP A 63 3.76 -1.94 -18.61
N VAL A 64 4.25 -3.12 -18.99
CA VAL A 64 5.68 -3.48 -18.96
C VAL A 64 6.53 -2.64 -19.91
N LEU A 65 5.93 -1.80 -20.74
CA LEU A 65 6.59 -0.90 -21.68
C LEU A 65 6.51 0.57 -21.23
N LEU A 66 5.38 0.98 -20.63
CA LEU A 66 5.08 2.39 -20.35
C LEU A 66 5.19 2.76 -18.87
N GLY A 67 5.21 1.78 -17.96
CA GLY A 67 5.20 1.98 -16.52
C GLY A 67 6.58 1.98 -15.84
N PRO A 68 6.61 1.96 -14.49
CA PRO A 68 7.85 1.77 -13.75
C PRO A 68 8.42 0.37 -14.00
N ASP A 69 9.74 0.24 -14.05
CA ASP A 69 10.42 -1.03 -14.33
C ASP A 69 10.09 -1.61 -15.71
N SER A 70 10.07 -0.75 -16.73
CA SER A 70 9.83 -1.14 -18.11
C SER A 70 10.90 -2.11 -18.60
N ARG A 71 10.54 -2.99 -19.51
CA ARG A 71 11.47 -3.90 -20.17
C ARG A 71 12.30 -3.16 -21.22
N ASP A 72 13.51 -3.66 -21.45
CA ASP A 72 14.45 -3.08 -22.40
C ASP A 72 14.06 -3.50 -23.84
N PRO A 73 13.70 -2.58 -24.74
CA PRO A 73 13.37 -2.90 -26.14
C PRO A 73 14.56 -3.50 -26.91
N GLY A 74 15.80 -3.28 -26.47
CA GLY A 74 16.99 -3.87 -27.07
C GLY A 74 17.21 -5.35 -26.71
N GLN A 75 16.41 -5.91 -25.80
CA GLN A 75 16.52 -7.29 -25.34
C GLN A 75 15.40 -8.17 -25.90
N THR A 76 15.76 -9.40 -26.24
CA THR A 76 14.80 -10.45 -26.60
C THR A 76 14.40 -11.21 -25.34
N TYR A 77 13.09 -11.39 -25.16
CA TYR A 77 12.53 -12.17 -24.05
C TYR A 77 11.84 -13.41 -24.62
N ASP A 78 12.22 -14.61 -24.14
CA ASP A 78 11.77 -15.90 -24.70
C ASP A 78 10.25 -16.11 -24.67
N THR A 79 9.55 -15.44 -23.75
CA THR A 79 8.13 -15.66 -23.47
C THR A 79 7.26 -14.42 -23.69
N ILE A 80 7.84 -13.29 -24.11
CA ILE A 80 7.14 -12.00 -24.19
C ILE A 80 7.50 -11.30 -25.49
N GLN A 81 6.50 -11.06 -26.34
CA GLN A 81 6.62 -10.08 -27.41
C GLN A 81 6.28 -8.70 -26.86
N MET A 82 7.24 -7.78 -26.96
CA MET A 82 7.13 -6.48 -26.34
C MET A 82 6.19 -5.54 -27.10
N GLY A 83 6.11 -5.61 -28.42
CA GLY A 83 5.23 -4.73 -29.19
C GLY A 83 5.59 -3.24 -29.11
N THR A 84 6.79 -2.90 -28.64
CA THR A 84 7.31 -1.51 -28.56
C THR A 84 7.29 -0.80 -29.91
N ASP A 85 7.42 -1.55 -31.01
CA ASP A 85 7.32 -1.02 -32.37
C ASP A 85 5.94 -0.42 -32.70
N LEU A 86 4.88 -0.86 -32.01
CA LEU A 86 3.51 -0.37 -32.16
C LEU A 86 3.26 0.95 -31.43
N LEU A 87 4.17 1.35 -30.53
CA LEU A 87 4.04 2.60 -29.78
C LEU A 87 4.40 3.80 -30.66
N ALA A 88 3.81 4.97 -30.38
CA ALA A 88 4.26 6.21 -31.01
C ALA A 88 5.71 6.51 -30.60
N ALA A 89 6.46 7.18 -31.48
CA ALA A 89 7.90 7.41 -31.30
C ALA A 89 8.32 7.91 -29.89
N PRO A 90 7.61 8.86 -29.25
CA PRO A 90 7.97 9.33 -27.91
C PRO A 90 7.88 8.28 -26.79
N TYR A 91 7.22 7.15 -27.05
CA TYR A 91 6.95 6.10 -26.06
C TYR A 91 7.74 4.81 -26.32
N LYS A 92 8.55 4.75 -27.39
CA LYS A 92 9.30 3.55 -27.76
C LYS A 92 10.50 3.30 -26.85
N ASP A 93 11.15 4.39 -26.44
CA ASP A 93 12.40 4.33 -25.70
C ASP A 93 12.12 4.57 -24.21
N PRO A 94 12.48 3.61 -23.33
CA PRO A 94 12.39 3.82 -21.90
C PRO A 94 13.49 4.76 -21.41
N ILE A 95 13.24 5.37 -20.27
CA ILE A 95 14.09 6.33 -19.58
C ILE A 95 14.93 5.57 -18.53
N PRO A 96 16.27 5.62 -18.59
CA PRO A 96 17.12 5.11 -17.51
C PRO A 96 17.00 6.00 -16.27
N VAL A 97 16.71 5.39 -15.12
CA VAL A 97 16.52 6.08 -13.84
C VAL A 97 17.39 5.43 -12.77
N PRO A 98 18.33 6.17 -12.16
CA PRO A 98 19.10 5.66 -11.04
C PRO A 98 18.28 5.71 -9.75
N ILE A 99 17.96 4.55 -9.16
CA ILE A 99 17.27 4.44 -7.88
C ILE A 99 18.19 3.70 -6.90
N SER A 100 18.57 4.37 -5.82
CA SER A 100 19.43 3.79 -4.76
C SER A 100 20.71 3.12 -5.30
N GLY A 101 21.33 3.71 -6.34
CA GLY A 101 22.56 3.20 -6.96
C GLY A 101 22.35 2.05 -7.97
N THR A 102 21.11 1.64 -8.22
CA THR A 102 20.76 0.68 -9.28
C THR A 102 20.02 1.40 -10.40
N GLU A 103 20.44 1.19 -11.65
CA GLU A 103 19.69 1.69 -12.80
C GLU A 103 18.46 0.80 -13.03
N VAL A 104 17.31 1.44 -13.19
CA VAL A 104 16.07 0.82 -13.63
C VAL A 104 15.54 1.57 -14.85
N LEU A 105 14.78 0.89 -15.69
CA LEU A 105 14.14 1.52 -16.84
C LEU A 105 12.72 1.91 -16.49
N TRP A 106 12.31 3.12 -16.82
CA TRP A 106 10.94 3.60 -16.69
C TRP A 106 10.38 3.94 -18.07
N GLY A 107 9.16 3.51 -18.37
CA GLY A 107 8.53 3.88 -19.62
C GLY A 107 8.27 5.39 -19.71
N ALA A 108 8.17 5.91 -20.93
CA ALA A 108 8.08 7.35 -21.18
C ALA A 108 6.90 8.04 -20.49
N ALA A 109 5.81 7.32 -20.18
CA ALA A 109 4.67 7.88 -19.44
C ALA A 109 5.01 8.26 -17.99
N MET A 110 6.15 7.77 -17.47
CA MET A 110 6.64 8.06 -16.11
C MET A 110 7.64 9.22 -16.08
N SER A 111 7.85 9.94 -17.18
CA SER A 111 8.87 11.01 -17.30
C SER A 111 8.79 12.04 -16.17
N GLU A 112 7.59 12.45 -15.78
CA GLU A 112 7.36 13.43 -14.72
C GLU A 112 7.78 12.95 -13.33
N LEU A 113 7.80 11.63 -13.11
CA LEU A 113 8.21 11.06 -11.83
C LEU A 113 9.74 10.96 -11.72
N VAL A 114 10.49 11.04 -12.83
CA VAL A 114 11.95 10.86 -12.84
C VAL A 114 12.64 11.89 -11.94
N ARG A 115 12.08 13.11 -11.87
CA ARG A 115 12.57 14.18 -10.98
C ARG A 115 12.45 13.86 -9.49
N HIS A 116 11.76 12.78 -9.13
CA HIS A 116 11.56 12.31 -7.76
C HIS A 116 12.30 10.98 -7.49
N ALA A 117 13.18 10.54 -8.40
CA ALA A 117 13.88 9.27 -8.27
C ALA A 117 14.80 9.18 -7.03
N ASP A 118 15.29 10.32 -6.55
CA ASP A 118 16.17 10.45 -5.38
C ASP A 118 15.46 10.14 -4.05
N VAL A 119 14.14 10.34 -4.00
CA VAL A 119 13.30 10.08 -2.83
C VAL A 119 12.40 8.85 -2.99
N LEU A 120 12.51 8.14 -4.11
CA LEU A 120 11.67 6.99 -4.42
C LEU A 120 12.35 5.67 -4.03
N THR A 121 11.55 4.70 -3.60
CA THR A 121 11.96 3.30 -3.49
C THR A 121 11.04 2.43 -4.36
N LEU A 122 11.63 1.58 -5.19
CA LEU A 122 10.90 0.67 -6.06
C LEU A 122 10.91 -0.75 -5.48
N PHE A 123 9.72 -1.30 -5.23
CA PHE A 123 9.56 -2.68 -4.77
C PHE A 123 9.00 -3.57 -5.89
N ARG A 124 9.80 -4.54 -6.33
CA ARG A 124 9.34 -5.60 -7.25
C ARG A 124 8.80 -6.76 -6.42
N GLY A 125 7.49 -7.00 -6.45
CA GLY A 125 6.92 -8.06 -5.60
C GLY A 125 5.47 -8.43 -5.82
N VAL A 126 4.71 -7.66 -6.62
CA VAL A 126 3.32 -7.98 -6.92
C VAL A 126 3.23 -8.43 -8.37
N ASN A 127 2.83 -9.69 -8.57
CA ASN A 127 2.59 -10.24 -9.90
C ASN A 127 1.35 -9.57 -10.53
N MET A 128 1.41 -9.23 -11.82
CA MET A 128 0.32 -8.62 -12.57
C MET A 128 -0.98 -9.46 -12.57
N ASN A 129 -0.87 -10.79 -12.51
CA ASN A 129 -2.04 -11.68 -12.40
C ASN A 129 -2.83 -11.45 -11.10
N THR A 130 -2.21 -10.81 -10.11
CA THR A 130 -2.82 -10.50 -8.82
C THR A 130 -3.67 -9.22 -8.93
N VAL A 131 -3.22 -8.17 -9.62
CA VAL A 131 -3.84 -6.83 -9.50
C VAL A 131 -5.21 -6.64 -10.17
N ALA A 132 -5.66 -7.53 -11.05
CA ALA A 132 -6.93 -7.36 -11.77
C ALA A 132 -8.16 -7.96 -11.08
N HIS A 133 -7.99 -8.88 -10.12
CA HIS A 133 -9.09 -9.60 -9.47
C HIS A 133 -9.27 -9.14 -8.00
N PRO A 134 -10.49 -9.20 -7.42
CA PRO A 134 -10.74 -8.86 -6.01
C PRO A 134 -9.74 -9.47 -5.02
N THR A 135 -9.30 -10.70 -5.28
CA THR A 135 -8.28 -11.41 -4.49
C THR A 135 -6.98 -10.64 -4.41
N GLY A 136 -6.45 -10.13 -5.53
CA GLY A 136 -5.19 -9.41 -5.45
C GLY A 136 -5.34 -7.94 -5.09
N ARG A 137 -6.52 -7.34 -5.26
CA ARG A 137 -6.84 -6.08 -4.57
C ARG A 137 -6.73 -6.24 -3.06
N ALA A 138 -7.27 -7.33 -2.51
CA ALA A 138 -7.12 -7.65 -1.09
C ALA A 138 -5.65 -7.89 -0.72
N TYR A 139 -4.90 -8.65 -1.52
CA TYR A 139 -3.48 -8.90 -1.29
C TYR A 139 -2.64 -7.62 -1.31
N VAL A 140 -2.79 -6.73 -2.29
CA VAL A 140 -2.04 -5.46 -2.34
C VAL A 140 -2.41 -4.56 -1.17
N ASN A 141 -3.64 -4.64 -0.68
CA ASN A 141 -4.08 -3.83 0.43
C ASN A 141 -3.53 -4.32 1.78
N THR A 142 -3.35 -5.64 1.99
CA THR A 142 -2.90 -6.20 3.29
C THR A 142 -1.50 -6.81 3.29
N PHE A 143 -0.94 -7.07 2.11
CA PHE A 143 0.27 -7.87 1.86
C PHE A 143 0.22 -9.30 2.44
N ILE A 144 -0.97 -9.79 2.79
CA ILE A 144 -1.18 -11.14 3.34
C ILE A 144 -2.02 -11.93 2.33
N PRO A 145 -1.57 -13.15 1.92
CA PRO A 145 -2.35 -13.98 1.02
C PRO A 145 -3.78 -14.20 1.56
N PRO A 146 -4.83 -13.80 0.81
CA PRO A 146 -6.21 -13.95 1.25
C PRO A 146 -6.63 -15.43 1.28
N ALA A 147 -7.71 -15.74 2.00
CA ALA A 147 -8.37 -17.05 1.90
C ALA A 147 -9.47 -16.97 0.83
N GLY A 148 -9.14 -17.32 -0.42
CA GLY A 148 -10.05 -17.15 -1.55
C GLY A 148 -10.27 -15.68 -1.87
N VAL A 149 -11.49 -15.17 -1.64
CA VAL A 149 -11.83 -13.73 -1.76
C VAL A 149 -11.83 -12.99 -0.43
N VAL A 150 -11.65 -13.71 0.68
CA VAL A 150 -11.70 -13.12 2.02
C VAL A 150 -10.33 -12.51 2.35
N PRO A 151 -10.26 -11.19 2.59
CA PRO A 151 -9.03 -10.52 2.99
C PRO A 151 -8.55 -11.04 4.36
N LYS A 152 -7.23 -10.99 4.58
CA LYS A 152 -6.63 -11.31 5.87
C LYS A 152 -5.81 -10.14 6.38
N GLY A 153 -5.96 -9.85 7.67
CA GLY A 153 -5.26 -8.78 8.35
C GLY A 153 -5.82 -7.39 8.03
N ASP A 154 -5.08 -6.39 8.47
CA ASP A 154 -5.43 -4.98 8.33
C ASP A 154 -4.93 -4.42 6.99
N SER A 155 -5.66 -3.46 6.45
CA SER A 155 -5.21 -2.67 5.31
C SER A 155 -3.97 -1.87 5.65
N LEU A 156 -3.13 -1.61 4.64
CA LEU A 156 -1.91 -0.83 4.78
C LEU A 156 -2.19 0.56 5.36
N GLY A 157 -3.25 1.23 4.88
CA GLY A 157 -3.71 2.50 5.44
C GLY A 157 -4.05 2.41 6.94
N THR A 158 -4.74 1.35 7.36
CA THR A 158 -5.06 1.10 8.78
C THR A 158 -3.80 0.93 9.62
N ARG A 159 -2.79 0.21 9.10
CA ARG A 159 -1.50 0.00 9.81
C ARG A 159 -0.67 1.28 9.86
N PHE A 160 -0.67 2.11 8.82
CA PHE A 160 0.04 3.40 8.86
C PHE A 160 -0.67 4.45 9.72
N ALA A 161 -1.99 4.37 9.85
CA ALA A 161 -2.75 5.24 10.74
C ALA A 161 -2.36 5.05 12.22
N THR A 162 -1.73 3.92 12.59
CA THR A 162 -1.22 3.71 13.96
C THR A 162 0.11 4.41 14.23
N ALA A 163 0.77 4.97 13.21
CA ALA A 163 2.10 5.56 13.35
C ALA A 163 2.09 6.93 14.03
N ASP A 164 0.93 7.57 14.16
CA ASP A 164 0.76 8.90 14.76
C ASP A 164 -0.06 8.84 16.05
N SER A 165 0.05 9.87 16.89
CA SER A 165 -0.74 9.98 18.11
C SER A 165 -2.18 10.37 17.79
N TYR A 166 -3.14 9.59 18.31
CA TYR A 166 -4.57 9.76 18.00
C TYR A 166 -5.21 11.02 18.60
N ALA A 167 -4.49 11.77 19.43
CA ALA A 167 -5.07 12.82 20.27
C ALA A 167 -5.69 13.99 19.47
N ASP A 168 -5.23 14.24 18.24
CA ASP A 168 -5.59 15.43 17.46
C ASP A 168 -6.07 15.13 16.01
N LEU A 169 -6.29 13.86 15.63
CA LEU A 169 -6.66 13.51 14.25
C LEU A 169 -8.17 13.33 14.09
N ILE A 170 -8.81 14.25 13.33
CA ILE A 170 -10.23 14.18 12.97
C ILE A 170 -10.52 12.98 12.04
N MET A 171 -9.54 12.57 11.22
CA MET A 171 -9.68 11.48 10.25
C MET A 171 -8.32 10.84 9.94
N PRO A 172 -7.92 9.79 10.67
CA PRO A 172 -6.59 9.21 10.56
C PRO A 172 -6.41 8.32 9.31
N ASN A 173 -7.50 7.85 8.71
CA ASN A 173 -7.46 6.95 7.56
C ASN A 173 -8.66 7.20 6.61
N PHE A 174 -8.36 7.41 5.34
CA PHE A 174 -9.35 7.72 4.31
C PHE A 174 -9.04 6.97 3.02
N VAL A 175 -10.07 6.42 2.37
CA VAL A 175 -9.89 5.52 1.21
C VAL A 175 -10.88 5.88 0.10
N ILE A 176 -10.40 5.97 -1.13
CA ILE A 176 -11.21 6.26 -2.32
C ILE A 176 -11.15 5.07 -3.28
N GLY A 177 -12.30 4.54 -3.67
CA GLY A 177 -12.42 3.51 -4.71
C GLY A 177 -11.73 2.17 -4.38
N MET A 178 -11.35 1.98 -3.12
CA MET A 178 -10.64 0.79 -2.62
C MET A 178 -11.28 0.27 -1.34
N PRO A 179 -11.29 -1.05 -1.11
CA PRO A 179 -11.76 -1.59 0.15
C PRO A 179 -10.79 -1.24 1.28
N THR A 180 -11.28 -1.27 2.51
CA THR A 180 -10.49 -1.11 3.73
C THR A 180 -10.84 -2.23 4.72
N PHE A 181 -9.84 -2.71 5.45
CA PHE A 181 -9.94 -3.83 6.37
C PHE A 181 -9.27 -3.46 7.69
N ASN A 182 -9.93 -3.82 8.79
CA ASN A 182 -9.43 -3.66 10.14
C ASN A 182 -9.83 -4.89 10.94
N ALA A 183 -8.87 -5.78 11.16
CA ALA A 183 -9.03 -7.04 11.86
C ALA A 183 -8.44 -7.00 13.28
N THR A 184 -7.48 -6.11 13.55
CA THR A 184 -6.72 -6.13 14.81
C THR A 184 -6.62 -4.78 15.53
N MET A 185 -6.94 -3.67 14.88
CA MET A 185 -6.74 -2.32 15.41
C MET A 185 -8.03 -1.69 15.97
N SER A 186 -7.90 -0.55 16.66
CA SER A 186 -9.06 0.24 17.11
C SER A 186 -9.99 0.57 15.94
N PRO A 187 -11.33 0.50 16.11
CA PRO A 187 -12.29 0.86 15.07
C PRO A 187 -12.08 2.28 14.50
N GLU A 188 -11.55 3.20 15.31
CA GLU A 188 -11.24 4.59 14.93
C GLU A 188 -10.20 4.71 13.81
N LEU A 189 -9.42 3.65 13.56
CA LEU A 189 -8.40 3.59 12.51
C LEU A 189 -8.90 2.95 11.22
N THR A 190 -10.14 2.47 11.23
CA THR A 190 -10.79 1.95 10.04
C THR A 190 -10.93 3.08 9.03
N GLY A 191 -10.48 2.84 7.80
CA GLY A 191 -10.62 3.81 6.72
C GLY A 191 -12.08 4.23 6.52
N VAL A 192 -12.32 5.53 6.44
CA VAL A 192 -13.59 6.04 5.91
C VAL A 192 -13.52 5.89 4.40
N ALA A 193 -14.42 5.09 3.82
CA ALA A 193 -14.40 4.74 2.41
C ALA A 193 -15.43 5.52 1.61
N VAL A 194 -15.02 6.08 0.48
CA VAL A 194 -15.88 6.64 -0.56
C VAL A 194 -15.59 5.98 -1.89
N ASP A 195 -16.54 6.01 -2.81
CA ASP A 195 -16.36 5.41 -4.13
C ASP A 195 -15.60 6.36 -5.07
N LYS A 196 -15.88 7.67 -4.96
CA LYS A 196 -15.32 8.68 -5.86
C LYS A 196 -14.61 9.79 -5.10
N ALA A 197 -13.56 10.34 -5.71
CA ALA A 197 -12.83 11.47 -5.13
C ALA A 197 -13.69 12.74 -4.98
N LEU A 198 -14.75 12.89 -5.79
CA LEU A 198 -15.69 14.01 -5.65
C LEU A 198 -16.54 13.91 -4.37
N GLU A 199 -16.81 12.70 -3.88
CA GLU A 199 -17.60 12.49 -2.64
C GLU A 199 -16.81 12.92 -1.39
N VAL A 200 -15.49 13.09 -1.50
CA VAL A 200 -14.65 13.68 -0.44
C VAL A 200 -15.15 15.08 -0.07
N GLN A 201 -15.63 15.84 -1.05
CA GLN A 201 -16.14 17.19 -0.80
C GLN A 201 -17.33 17.14 0.16
N ASP A 202 -18.21 16.14 0.03
CA ASP A 202 -19.38 16.01 0.90
C ASP A 202 -19.01 15.62 2.34
N LEU A 203 -17.85 14.98 2.53
CA LEU A 203 -17.31 14.64 3.83
C LEU A 203 -16.73 15.84 4.58
N VAL A 204 -16.18 16.82 3.85
CA VAL A 204 -15.63 18.07 4.41
C VAL A 204 -16.61 19.24 4.34
N LYS A 205 -17.79 19.04 3.73
CA LYS A 205 -18.86 20.03 3.70
C LYS A 205 -19.51 20.12 5.07
N GLN A 206 -19.64 21.34 5.56
CA GLN A 206 -20.38 21.65 6.77
C GLN A 206 -21.88 21.39 6.52
N LEU A 207 -22.46 20.44 7.26
CA LEU A 207 -23.87 20.05 7.13
C LEU A 207 -24.86 20.96 7.90
N GLY A 208 -24.35 21.92 8.67
CA GLY A 208 -25.17 22.90 9.39
C GLY A 208 -24.33 23.91 10.19
N PRO A 209 -24.92 25.02 10.66
CA PRO A 209 -24.23 25.97 11.53
C PRO A 209 -23.84 25.26 12.84
N GLY A 210 -22.55 25.11 13.09
CA GLY A 210 -22.08 24.26 14.19
C GLY A 210 -20.57 24.24 14.42
N GLY A 211 -19.77 24.95 13.63
CA GLY A 211 -18.34 25.11 13.87
C GLY A 211 -18.06 26.34 14.72
N GLN A 212 -16.94 26.32 15.46
CA GLN A 212 -16.32 27.58 15.86
C GLN A 212 -15.93 28.33 14.58
N ALA A 213 -16.14 29.65 14.53
CA ALA A 213 -15.87 30.46 13.33
C ALA A 213 -14.47 30.21 12.73
N GLN A 214 -13.49 29.92 13.60
CA GLN A 214 -12.12 29.55 13.20
C GLN A 214 -12.05 28.24 12.40
N THR A 215 -12.83 27.21 12.78
CA THR A 215 -12.89 25.94 12.04
C THR A 215 -13.52 26.13 10.67
N GLU A 216 -14.56 26.97 10.58
CA GLU A 216 -15.23 27.29 9.33
C GLU A 216 -14.31 28.06 8.36
N GLU A 217 -13.54 29.00 8.89
CA GLU A 217 -12.52 29.74 8.13
C GLU A 217 -11.40 28.81 7.64
N LEU A 218 -10.91 27.90 8.49
CA LEU A 218 -9.89 26.91 8.11
C LEU A 218 -10.40 25.92 7.05
N LEU A 219 -11.65 25.46 7.16
CA LEU A 219 -12.28 24.60 6.16
C LEU A 219 -12.40 25.30 4.81
N ARG A 220 -12.84 26.56 4.80
CA ARG A 220 -12.98 27.36 3.57
C ARG A 220 -11.62 27.64 2.94
N ALA A 221 -10.63 28.06 3.73
CA ALA A 221 -9.27 28.25 3.26
C ALA A 221 -8.66 26.95 2.69
N ALA A 222 -8.94 25.80 3.31
CA ALA A 222 -8.50 24.50 2.80
C ALA A 222 -9.19 24.15 1.47
N GLN A 223 -10.47 24.46 1.31
CA GLN A 223 -11.19 24.25 0.04
C GLN A 223 -10.63 25.15 -1.08
N ASP A 224 -10.43 26.43 -0.79
CA ASP A 224 -9.91 27.41 -1.76
C ASP A 224 -8.47 27.09 -2.21
N ALA A 225 -7.67 26.47 -1.33
CA ALA A 225 -6.30 26.08 -1.64
C ALA A 225 -6.17 24.82 -2.51
N VAL A 226 -7.26 24.07 -2.77
CA VAL A 226 -7.21 22.84 -3.57
C VAL A 226 -7.30 23.18 -5.05
N HIS A 227 -6.19 22.99 -5.77
CA HIS A 227 -6.08 23.16 -7.23
C HIS A 227 -5.95 21.81 -7.96
N GLY A 228 -6.64 20.77 -7.48
CA GLY A 228 -6.61 19.42 -8.08
C GLY A 228 -7.75 19.18 -9.07
N CYS A 229 -7.68 18.12 -9.87
CA CYS A 229 -8.68 17.73 -10.89
C CYS A 229 -10.10 17.42 -10.38
N VAL A 230 -10.31 17.56 -9.07
CA VAL A 230 -11.59 17.38 -8.36
C VAL A 230 -12.13 18.71 -7.82
N SER A 231 -11.44 19.83 -8.06
CA SER A 231 -11.81 21.18 -7.63
C SER A 231 -12.47 21.94 -8.78
N GLU A 232 -13.33 22.89 -8.45
CA GLU A 232 -13.91 23.85 -9.40
C GLU A 232 -12.85 24.82 -9.96
N HIS A 233 -11.70 24.93 -9.30
CA HIS A 233 -10.55 25.74 -9.73
C HIS A 233 -9.55 24.97 -10.61
N TYR A 234 -9.92 23.79 -11.12
CA TYR A 234 -9.04 23.03 -12.00
C TYR A 234 -9.11 23.55 -13.44
N ASP A 235 -8.06 24.23 -13.87
CA ASP A 235 -7.97 24.80 -15.22
C ASP A 235 -7.52 23.77 -16.30
N GLY A 236 -7.31 22.51 -15.92
CA GLY A 236 -6.88 21.43 -16.82
C GLY A 236 -8.03 20.63 -17.42
N GLU A 237 -7.72 19.76 -18.39
CA GLU A 237 -8.71 18.82 -18.92
C GLU A 237 -9.12 17.79 -17.86
N VAL A 238 -10.42 17.67 -17.59
CA VAL A 238 -10.94 16.74 -16.59
C VAL A 238 -10.54 15.31 -17.00
N PRO A 239 -9.88 14.52 -16.13
CA PRO A 239 -9.33 13.21 -16.50
C PRO A 239 -10.34 12.24 -17.11
N GLU A 240 -11.61 12.31 -16.69
CA GLU A 240 -12.69 11.50 -17.26
C GLU A 240 -12.97 11.83 -18.73
N GLN A 241 -12.87 13.11 -19.12
CA GLN A 241 -13.03 13.55 -20.51
C GLN A 241 -11.85 13.06 -21.36
N VAL A 242 -10.62 13.19 -20.86
CA VAL A 242 -9.41 12.68 -21.52
C VAL A 242 -9.51 11.16 -21.74
N LEU A 243 -9.98 10.42 -20.73
CA LEU A 243 -10.22 8.99 -20.82
C LEU A 243 -11.31 8.65 -21.85
N GLY A 244 -12.40 9.43 -21.89
CA GLY A 244 -13.47 9.28 -22.87
C GLY A 244 -12.96 9.46 -24.31
N ILE A 245 -12.17 10.50 -24.55
CA ILE A 245 -11.52 10.75 -25.86
C ILE A 245 -10.59 9.59 -26.23
N SER A 246 -9.78 9.13 -25.28
CA SER A 246 -8.84 8.02 -25.49
C SER A 246 -9.57 6.72 -25.85
N ARG A 247 -10.67 6.41 -25.14
CA ARG A 247 -11.53 5.26 -25.44
C ARG A 247 -12.20 5.36 -26.81
N ALA A 248 -12.59 6.56 -27.23
CA ALA A 248 -13.18 6.78 -28.55
C ALA A 248 -12.17 6.55 -29.68
N ARG A 249 -10.88 6.90 -29.47
CA ARG A 249 -9.79 6.65 -30.44
C ARG A 249 -9.43 5.18 -30.62
N MET A 250 -9.76 4.35 -29.64
CA MET A 250 -9.48 2.90 -29.64
C MET A 250 -10.61 2.05 -30.24
N ARG A 251 -11.72 2.67 -30.64
CA ARG A 251 -12.84 2.03 -31.34
C ARG A 251 -12.74 2.30 -32.83
#